data_AF-A0A7V7BN81-F1
#
_entry.id   AF-A0A7V7BN81-F1
#
_cell.length_a   1.000
_cell.length_b   1.000
_cell.length_c   1.000
_cell.angle_alpha   90.00
_cell.angle_beta   90.00
_cell.angle_gamma   90.00
#
_symmetry.space_group_name_H-M   'P 1'
#
loop_
_entity.id
_entity.type
_entity.pdbx_description
1 polymer ?
#
loop_
_entity_poly.entity_id
_entity_poly.type
_entity_poly.pdbx_seq_one_letter_code
_entity_poly.pdbx_strand_id
1 'polypeptide(L)'
;MNDIYEEIEQIKADIEVRVKHPYLMKFIDVPVIDEQKLVLLYTILKEAKIPLNHDKLRQSIMATMLIQIALDTHELVGLHRIEDDNPFMKQRQLTVLAGDYYSGLYYYLLALIDDIPLLKILSIAIKEINEYKISVYQRDYSSIADYINGIAMIESLLVQKIAQYAGNLDMQEFSKQLLLVNRLHREKATFNLHGFSAIIDGMNSIGGRNALILVDNQIVKSIHYIDAFLQKHSRTYGFLGEKVMAFINDLDIAMEKVVKEGGRVGYSKEERVHNVFEKISEKYDVMNSIISFQRHKAWRKDTMKRMNVQPGSAALDVCCGTADWTVALSHAVGPEGKVVGLDFSKNMLKIGEQKVETLQLNNIELVHGNAMELPFADHTFDYVTIGFGLRNVPDYLQVLREMCRVVKPGGQVVCLETSQPTLIGFRQIYYFYFQFVMPLLGKLFAKSYKEYSWLQESAKDFPGQKELANMFKEAGLEKVQVKAYTGGVAAMHLGFKPISK
;
A
#
# COMPACT_ATOMS: atom_id res chain seq x y z
N MET A 1 -10.85 9.34 31.08
CA MET A 1 -10.35 8.23 30.24
C MET A 1 -10.43 6.90 30.96
N ASN A 2 -10.01 6.77 32.24
CA ASN A 2 -10.16 5.52 33.01
C ASN A 2 -11.61 4.98 33.07
N ASP A 3 -12.60 5.86 33.27
CA ASP A 3 -14.02 5.47 33.38
C ASP A 3 -14.59 4.85 32.08
N ILE A 4 -14.25 5.40 30.91
CA ILE A 4 -14.68 4.87 29.61
C ILE A 4 -14.11 3.47 29.36
N TYR A 5 -12.86 3.23 29.76
CA TYR A 5 -12.21 1.93 29.58
C TYR A 5 -12.87 0.87 30.46
N GLU A 6 -13.16 1.21 31.73
CA GLU A 6 -13.86 0.32 32.66
C GLU A 6 -15.26 -0.05 32.16
N GLU A 7 -16.03 0.91 31.62
CA GLU A 7 -17.35 0.63 31.04
C GLU A 7 -17.26 -0.36 29.85
N ILE A 8 -16.31 -0.15 28.93
CA ILE A 8 -16.11 -1.03 27.77
C ILE A 8 -15.71 -2.44 28.21
N GLU A 9 -14.79 -2.56 29.16
CA GLU A 9 -14.35 -3.85 29.71
C GLU A 9 -15.50 -4.57 30.43
N GLN A 10 -16.36 -3.85 31.14
CA GLN A 10 -17.54 -4.43 31.77
C GLN A 10 -18.51 -5.00 30.73
N ILE A 11 -18.80 -4.23 29.67
CA ILE A 11 -19.64 -4.71 28.55
C ILE A 11 -19.02 -5.95 27.89
N LYS A 12 -17.70 -5.95 27.68
CA LYS A 12 -16.99 -7.10 27.12
C LYS A 12 -17.13 -8.33 28.02
N ALA A 13 -16.91 -8.20 29.33
CA ALA A 13 -17.06 -9.28 30.29
C ALA A 13 -18.49 -9.84 30.30
N ASP A 14 -19.50 -8.98 30.19
CA ASP A 14 -20.91 -9.38 30.11
C ASP A 14 -21.23 -10.18 28.85
N ILE A 15 -20.62 -9.83 27.71
CA ILE A 15 -20.73 -10.57 26.46
C ILE A 15 -20.04 -11.92 26.62
N GLU A 16 -18.83 -11.97 27.17
CA GLU A 16 -18.08 -13.20 27.39
C GLU A 16 -18.86 -14.22 28.23
N VAL A 17 -19.48 -13.77 29.32
CA VAL A 17 -20.30 -14.64 30.19
C VAL A 17 -21.47 -15.24 29.41
N ARG A 18 -22.08 -14.49 28.49
CA ARG A 18 -23.25 -14.93 27.71
C ARG A 18 -22.90 -15.90 26.59
N VAL A 19 -21.74 -15.75 25.95
CA VAL A 19 -21.34 -16.63 24.83
C VAL A 19 -20.70 -17.94 25.28
N LYS A 20 -20.27 -18.04 26.55
CA LYS A 20 -19.69 -19.25 27.14
C LYS A 20 -20.80 -20.25 27.50
N HIS A 21 -21.01 -21.25 26.65
CA HIS A 21 -21.90 -22.38 26.97
C HIS A 21 -21.07 -23.64 27.33
N PRO A 22 -21.23 -24.23 28.53
CA PRO A 22 -20.37 -25.32 29.04
C PRO A 22 -20.25 -26.54 28.12
N TYR A 23 -21.28 -26.81 27.31
CA TYR A 23 -21.25 -27.90 26.34
C TYR A 23 -20.57 -27.50 25.03
N LEU A 24 -20.83 -26.29 24.52
CA LEU A 24 -20.24 -25.83 23.24
C LEU A 24 -18.72 -25.70 23.40
N MET A 25 -18.28 -25.16 24.52
CA MET A 25 -16.87 -24.98 24.91
C MET A 25 -16.01 -26.26 24.92
N LYS A 26 -16.64 -27.45 24.87
CA LYS A 26 -15.93 -28.73 24.75
C LYS A 26 -15.51 -29.04 23.31
N PHE A 27 -16.11 -28.36 22.34
CA PHE A 27 -16.04 -28.71 20.92
C PHE A 27 -15.77 -27.51 20.01
N ILE A 28 -16.13 -26.29 20.43
CA ILE A 28 -15.85 -25.05 19.70
C ILE A 28 -15.10 -24.08 20.60
N ASP A 29 -14.23 -23.28 19.99
CA ASP A 29 -13.52 -22.21 20.67
C ASP A 29 -14.50 -21.11 21.13
N VAL A 30 -14.11 -20.37 22.17
CA VAL A 30 -14.85 -19.17 22.59
C VAL A 30 -14.90 -18.21 21.40
N PRO A 31 -16.08 -17.68 21.03
CA PRO A 31 -16.14 -16.66 20.01
C PRO A 31 -15.28 -15.44 20.39
N VAL A 32 -14.50 -14.96 19.43
CA VAL A 32 -13.68 -13.77 19.62
C VAL A 32 -14.59 -12.54 19.64
N ILE A 33 -14.47 -11.71 20.67
CA ILE A 33 -15.16 -10.42 20.74
C ILE A 33 -14.30 -9.38 20.00
N ASP A 34 -14.82 -8.81 18.93
CA ASP A 34 -14.11 -7.78 18.19
C ASP A 34 -14.09 -6.46 18.98
N GLU A 35 -12.95 -6.17 19.61
CA GLU A 35 -12.76 -4.97 20.42
C GLU A 35 -12.91 -3.66 19.63
N GLN A 36 -12.60 -3.67 18.32
CA GLN A 36 -12.73 -2.46 17.50
C GLN A 36 -14.20 -2.14 17.27
N LYS A 37 -15.01 -3.16 16.92
CA LYS A 37 -16.47 -3.00 16.81
C LYS A 37 -17.07 -2.57 18.15
N LEU A 38 -16.59 -3.12 19.27
CA LEU A 38 -17.04 -2.72 20.60
C LEU A 38 -16.75 -1.24 20.91
N VAL A 39 -15.50 -0.78 20.69
CA VAL A 39 -15.09 0.61 20.90
C VAL A 39 -15.85 1.57 19.96
N LEU A 40 -16.05 1.18 18.70
CA LEU A 40 -16.83 1.96 17.73
C LEU A 40 -18.28 2.12 18.19
N LEU A 41 -18.96 1.02 18.53
CA LEU A 41 -20.36 1.04 18.97
C LEU A 41 -20.53 1.87 20.24
N TYR A 42 -19.63 1.71 21.21
CA TYR A 42 -19.62 2.52 22.42
C TYR A 42 -19.49 4.01 22.11
N THR A 43 -18.51 4.38 21.28
CA THR A 43 -18.27 5.78 20.91
C THR A 43 -19.47 6.37 20.16
N ILE A 44 -20.03 5.62 19.19
CA ILE A 44 -21.18 6.05 18.39
C ILE A 44 -22.41 6.29 19.26
N LEU A 45 -22.70 5.39 20.20
CA LEU A 45 -23.89 5.46 21.04
C LEU A 45 -23.73 6.46 22.20
N LYS A 46 -22.51 6.66 22.72
CA LYS A 46 -22.24 7.67 23.75
C LYS A 46 -22.39 9.09 23.19
N GLU A 47 -21.98 9.30 21.94
CA GLU A 47 -22.15 10.57 21.21
C GLU A 47 -23.46 10.61 20.42
N ALA A 48 -24.46 9.78 20.75
CA ALA A 48 -25.71 9.74 20.02
C ALA A 48 -26.50 11.05 20.18
N LYS A 49 -27.11 11.51 19.09
CA LYS A 49 -28.02 12.67 19.10
C LYS A 49 -29.36 12.38 19.78
N ILE A 50 -29.66 11.10 19.99
CA ILE A 50 -30.80 10.63 20.77
C ILE A 50 -30.35 10.38 22.21
N PRO A 51 -31.10 10.83 23.24
CA PRO A 51 -30.75 10.55 24.63
C PRO A 51 -30.83 9.04 24.91
N LEU A 52 -29.71 8.45 25.32
CA LEU A 52 -29.64 7.06 25.80
C LEU A 52 -29.22 7.07 27.27
N ASN A 53 -29.95 6.34 28.11
CA ASN A 53 -29.48 6.06 29.46
C ASN A 53 -28.41 4.94 29.42
N HIS A 54 -27.68 4.77 30.52
CA HIS A 54 -26.59 3.78 30.59
C HIS A 54 -27.05 2.36 30.26
N ASP A 55 -28.21 1.94 30.75
CA ASP A 55 -28.73 0.58 30.51
C ASP A 55 -29.03 0.35 29.03
N LYS A 56 -29.70 1.31 28.38
CA LYS A 56 -30.06 1.20 26.96
C LYS A 56 -28.84 1.24 26.06
N LEU A 57 -27.84 2.06 26.39
CA LEU A 57 -26.54 2.07 25.69
C LEU A 57 -25.87 0.69 25.78
N ARG A 58 -25.74 0.14 27.00
CA ARG A 58 -25.12 -1.17 27.23
C ARG A 58 -25.87 -2.29 26.52
N GLN A 59 -27.20 -2.34 26.64
CA GLN A 59 -28.02 -3.35 25.97
C GLN A 59 -27.91 -3.28 24.44
N SER A 60 -27.91 -2.07 23.86
CA SER A 60 -27.79 -1.88 22.40
C SER A 60 -26.44 -2.38 21.87
N ILE A 61 -25.35 -2.09 22.59
CA ILE A 61 -24.00 -2.57 22.25
C ILE A 61 -23.96 -4.09 22.35
N MET A 62 -24.43 -4.67 23.46
CA MET A 62 -24.42 -6.11 23.69
C MET A 62 -25.23 -6.85 22.62
N ALA A 63 -26.43 -6.37 22.29
CA ALA A 63 -27.26 -6.97 21.25
C ALA A 63 -26.55 -6.94 19.89
N THR A 64 -25.96 -5.80 19.52
CA THR A 64 -25.23 -5.67 18.25
C THR A 64 -24.03 -6.59 18.19
N MET A 65 -23.26 -6.71 19.29
CA MET A 65 -22.09 -7.59 19.36
C MET A 65 -22.46 -9.08 19.34
N LEU A 66 -23.58 -9.48 19.96
CA LEU A 66 -24.05 -10.87 19.86
C LEU A 66 -24.50 -11.23 18.44
N ILE A 67 -25.15 -10.30 17.73
CA ILE A 67 -25.49 -10.48 16.31
C ILE A 67 -24.20 -10.66 15.48
N GLN A 68 -23.18 -9.82 15.73
CA GLN A 68 -21.90 -9.96 15.05
C GLN A 68 -21.26 -11.33 15.30
N ILE A 69 -21.23 -11.77 16.57
CA ILE A 69 -20.68 -13.09 16.94
C ILE A 69 -21.43 -14.23 16.25
N ALA A 70 -22.76 -14.15 16.16
CA ALA A 70 -23.56 -15.13 15.43
C ALA A 70 -23.19 -15.16 13.93
N LEU A 71 -23.11 -14.00 13.29
CA LEU A 71 -22.73 -13.86 11.88
C LEU A 71 -21.32 -14.41 11.60
N ASP A 72 -20.36 -14.15 12.49
CA ASP A 72 -18.97 -14.60 12.37
C ASP A 72 -18.85 -16.11 12.59
N THR A 73 -19.64 -16.67 13.52
CA THR A 73 -19.69 -18.11 13.79
C THR A 73 -20.14 -18.90 12.56
N HIS A 74 -21.14 -18.39 11.83
CA HIS A 74 -21.59 -19.03 10.58
C HIS A 74 -20.55 -18.98 9.46
N GLU A 75 -19.67 -17.97 9.46
CA GLU A 75 -18.61 -17.84 8.45
C GLU A 75 -17.57 -18.96 8.56
N LEU A 76 -17.26 -19.39 9.80
CA LEU A 76 -16.30 -20.47 10.07
C LEU A 76 -16.73 -21.81 9.43
N VAL A 77 -18.05 -22.05 9.31
CA VAL A 77 -18.60 -23.27 8.70
C VAL A 77 -18.33 -23.32 7.20
N GLY A 78 -18.45 -22.18 6.49
CA GLY A 78 -18.34 -22.10 5.03
C GLY A 78 -16.92 -22.31 4.49
N LEU A 79 -15.90 -22.14 5.33
CA LEU A 79 -14.48 -22.22 4.94
C LEU A 79 -13.93 -23.66 4.88
N HIS A 80 -14.65 -24.66 5.40
CA HIS A 80 -14.20 -26.05 5.44
C HIS A 80 -14.71 -26.84 4.22
N ARG A 81 -13.80 -27.38 3.38
CA ARG A 81 -14.16 -28.22 2.22
C ARG A 81 -14.96 -29.47 2.64
N ILE A 82 -15.74 -30.00 1.70
CA ILE A 82 -16.70 -31.11 1.91
C ILE A 82 -16.01 -32.49 1.87
N GLU A 83 -14.74 -32.56 1.49
CA GLU A 83 -14.04 -33.84 1.33
C GLU A 83 -13.29 -34.27 2.61
N ASP A 84 -13.48 -35.56 2.90
CA ASP A 84 -12.76 -36.47 3.80
C ASP A 84 -13.28 -36.73 5.24
N ASP A 85 -13.32 -38.03 5.54
CA ASP A 85 -13.79 -38.71 6.75
C ASP A 85 -13.13 -38.22 8.06
N ASN A 86 -13.98 -38.00 9.08
CA ASN A 86 -13.80 -38.09 10.54
C ASN A 86 -12.39 -37.84 11.16
N PRO A 87 -12.18 -36.80 12.02
CA PRO A 87 -12.58 -36.80 13.45
C PRO A 87 -13.35 -35.55 13.94
N PHE A 88 -13.52 -34.53 13.10
CA PHE A 88 -14.04 -33.21 13.50
C PHE A 88 -15.51 -32.97 13.14
N MET A 89 -16.24 -34.00 12.72
CA MET A 89 -17.65 -33.90 12.30
C MET A 89 -18.55 -33.32 13.40
N LYS A 90 -18.34 -33.75 14.65
CA LYS A 90 -19.10 -33.23 15.80
C LYS A 90 -18.81 -31.76 16.07
N GLN A 91 -17.54 -31.33 15.94
CA GLN A 91 -17.16 -29.93 16.05
C GLN A 91 -17.84 -29.09 14.96
N ARG A 92 -17.79 -29.52 13.70
CA ARG A 92 -18.42 -28.83 12.58
C ARG A 92 -19.95 -28.72 12.74
N GLN A 93 -20.61 -29.81 13.15
CA GLN A 93 -22.04 -29.80 13.47
C GLN A 93 -22.35 -28.79 14.58
N LEU A 94 -21.52 -28.76 15.63
CA LEU A 94 -21.71 -27.84 16.74
C LEU A 94 -21.38 -26.40 16.37
N THR A 95 -20.47 -26.12 15.43
CA THR A 95 -20.24 -24.77 14.90
C THR A 95 -21.48 -24.24 14.18
N VAL A 96 -22.15 -25.07 13.37
CA VAL A 96 -23.43 -24.70 12.73
C VAL A 96 -24.48 -24.36 13.78
N LEU A 97 -24.70 -25.27 14.73
CA LEU A 97 -25.71 -25.12 15.78
C LEU A 97 -25.38 -23.98 16.76
N ALA A 98 -24.10 -23.64 16.94
CA ALA A 98 -23.69 -22.52 17.77
C ALA A 98 -24.11 -21.19 17.17
N GLY A 99 -24.06 -21.03 15.84
CA GLY A 99 -24.61 -19.84 15.17
C GLY A 99 -26.11 -19.66 15.45
N ASP A 100 -26.89 -20.75 15.41
CA ASP A 100 -28.32 -20.73 15.76
C ASP A 100 -28.54 -20.41 17.25
N TYR A 101 -27.70 -20.98 18.14
CA TYR A 101 -27.75 -20.71 19.57
C TYR A 101 -27.46 -19.24 19.91
N TYR A 102 -26.38 -18.69 19.34
CA TYR A 102 -26.05 -17.27 19.50
C TYR A 102 -27.14 -16.39 18.89
N SER A 103 -27.78 -16.85 17.82
CA SER A 103 -28.94 -16.19 17.26
C SER A 103 -30.11 -16.12 18.25
N GLY A 104 -30.41 -17.23 18.93
CA GLY A 104 -31.39 -17.27 20.02
C GLY A 104 -31.07 -16.33 21.19
N LEU A 105 -29.80 -16.23 21.59
CA LEU A 105 -29.38 -15.34 22.67
C LEU A 105 -29.59 -13.86 22.33
N TYR A 106 -29.32 -13.43 21.09
CA TYR A 106 -29.61 -12.06 20.71
C TYR A 106 -31.12 -11.83 20.60
N TYR A 107 -31.93 -12.77 20.08
CA TYR A 107 -33.39 -12.59 20.04
C TYR A 107 -33.98 -12.39 21.45
N TYR A 108 -33.44 -13.10 22.45
CA TYR A 108 -33.78 -12.87 23.85
C TYR A 108 -33.39 -11.47 24.32
N LEU A 109 -32.16 -11.00 24.04
CA LEU A 109 -31.75 -9.62 24.41
C LEU A 109 -32.57 -8.56 23.67
N LEU A 110 -32.86 -8.76 22.39
CA LEU A 110 -33.70 -7.90 21.59
C LEU A 110 -35.12 -7.81 22.14
N ALA A 111 -35.68 -8.92 22.66
CA ALA A 111 -36.97 -8.93 23.32
C ALA A 111 -36.97 -8.18 24.67
N LEU A 112 -35.80 -8.00 25.30
CA LEU A 112 -35.63 -7.18 26.50
C LEU A 112 -35.41 -5.69 26.16
N ILE A 113 -35.06 -5.37 24.91
CA ILE A 113 -34.85 -4.01 24.44
C ILE A 113 -36.20 -3.45 23.99
N ASP A 114 -36.74 -2.51 24.77
CA ASP A 114 -37.95 -1.76 24.42
C ASP A 114 -37.63 -0.64 23.40
N ASP A 115 -37.08 -1.02 22.24
CA ASP A 115 -36.70 -0.11 21.15
C ASP A 115 -36.96 -0.74 19.77
N ILE A 116 -38.21 -0.63 19.32
CA ILE A 116 -38.63 -1.13 18.00
C ILE A 116 -37.83 -0.53 16.83
N PRO A 117 -37.50 0.78 16.79
CA PRO A 117 -36.63 1.34 15.76
C PRO A 117 -35.27 0.63 15.64
N LEU A 118 -34.59 0.40 16.77
CA LEU A 118 -33.31 -0.32 16.80
C LEU A 118 -33.47 -1.76 16.30
N LEU A 119 -34.53 -2.46 16.73
CA LEU A 119 -34.84 -3.82 16.28
C LEU A 119 -35.01 -3.90 14.75
N LYS A 120 -35.75 -2.96 14.17
CA LYS A 120 -35.96 -2.89 12.72
C LYS A 120 -34.64 -2.66 11.99
N ILE A 121 -33.79 -1.77 12.50
CA ILE A 121 -32.50 -1.46 11.88
C ILE A 121 -31.56 -2.68 11.92
N LEU A 122 -31.48 -3.37 13.06
CA LEU A 122 -30.65 -4.56 13.24
C LEU A 122 -31.10 -5.72 12.35
N SER A 123 -32.42 -5.99 12.27
CA SER A 123 -32.97 -7.04 11.39
C SER A 123 -32.70 -6.78 9.91
N ILE A 124 -32.82 -5.53 9.45
CA ILE A 124 -32.45 -5.14 8.08
C ILE A 124 -30.96 -5.36 7.84
N ALA A 125 -30.11 -4.97 8.80
CA ALA A 125 -28.66 -5.16 8.69
C ALA A 125 -28.27 -6.64 8.56
N ILE A 126 -28.90 -7.53 9.34
CA ILE A 126 -28.67 -8.98 9.26
C ILE A 126 -29.01 -9.51 7.86
N LYS A 127 -30.17 -9.11 7.33
CA LYS A 127 -30.60 -9.50 5.98
C LYS A 127 -29.58 -9.07 4.93
N GLU A 128 -29.23 -7.78 4.91
CA GLU A 128 -28.31 -7.20 3.93
C GLU A 128 -26.90 -7.81 4.05
N ILE A 129 -26.37 -8.06 5.26
CA ILE A 129 -25.08 -8.73 5.45
C ILE A 129 -25.10 -10.13 4.82
N ASN A 130 -26.17 -10.90 5.03
CA ASN A 130 -26.27 -12.23 4.45
C ASN A 130 -26.34 -12.19 2.92
N GLU A 131 -27.02 -11.20 2.33
CA GLU A 131 -27.01 -10.96 0.89
C GLU A 131 -25.58 -10.67 0.38
N TYR A 132 -24.83 -9.79 1.04
CA TYR A 132 -23.42 -9.53 0.69
C TYR A 132 -22.54 -10.76 0.86
N LYS A 133 -22.71 -11.55 1.94
CA LYS A 133 -21.98 -12.81 2.14
C LYS A 133 -22.21 -13.75 0.96
N ILE A 134 -23.47 -13.94 0.55
CA ILE A 134 -23.81 -14.79 -0.60
C ILE A 134 -23.06 -14.32 -1.85
N SER A 135 -23.13 -13.03 -2.19
CA SER A 135 -22.46 -12.49 -3.39
C SER A 135 -20.93 -12.62 -3.31
N VAL A 136 -20.30 -12.36 -2.16
CA VAL A 136 -18.84 -12.45 -2.00
C VAL A 136 -18.35 -13.89 -2.11
N TYR A 137 -19.02 -14.84 -1.46
CA TYR A 137 -18.58 -16.25 -1.49
C TYR A 137 -18.92 -16.96 -2.80
N GLN A 138 -20.01 -16.58 -3.47
CA GLN A 138 -20.35 -17.07 -4.81
C GLN A 138 -19.56 -16.35 -5.91
N ARG A 139 -18.79 -15.31 -5.56
CA ARG A 139 -17.99 -14.49 -6.49
C ARG A 139 -18.86 -13.83 -7.56
N ASP A 140 -20.06 -13.42 -7.16
CA ASP A 140 -21.07 -12.78 -8.01
C ASP A 140 -20.81 -11.27 -8.12
N TYR A 141 -19.63 -10.91 -8.61
CA TYR A 141 -19.22 -9.54 -8.84
C TYR A 141 -18.47 -9.39 -10.16
N SER A 142 -18.83 -8.37 -10.92
CA SER A 142 -18.21 -8.04 -12.21
C SER A 142 -16.94 -7.19 -12.06
N SER A 143 -16.71 -6.58 -10.89
CA SER A 143 -15.54 -5.75 -10.61
C SER A 143 -14.93 -6.05 -9.24
N ILE A 144 -13.61 -5.87 -9.14
CA ILE A 144 -12.88 -6.00 -7.86
C ILE A 144 -13.32 -4.92 -6.87
N ALA A 145 -13.67 -3.72 -7.36
CA ALA A 145 -14.13 -2.63 -6.50
C ALA A 145 -15.44 -3.00 -5.79
N ASP A 146 -16.40 -3.60 -6.51
CA ASP A 146 -17.66 -4.06 -5.93
C ASP A 146 -17.44 -5.23 -4.97
N TYR A 147 -16.49 -6.13 -5.28
CA TYR A 147 -16.09 -7.22 -4.40
C TYR A 147 -15.53 -6.71 -3.07
N ILE A 148 -14.56 -5.77 -3.12
CA ILE A 148 -13.99 -5.11 -1.94
C ILE A 148 -15.10 -4.38 -1.15
N ASN A 149 -16.01 -3.71 -1.84
CA ASN A 149 -17.13 -3.06 -1.20
C ASN A 149 -18.05 -4.07 -0.49
N GLY A 150 -18.35 -5.22 -1.11
CA GLY A 150 -19.10 -6.31 -0.48
C GLY A 150 -18.46 -6.78 0.82
N ILE A 151 -17.14 -6.98 0.83
CA ILE A 151 -16.37 -7.31 2.05
C ILE A 151 -16.50 -6.20 3.10
N ALA A 152 -16.34 -4.95 2.69
CA ALA A 152 -16.48 -3.80 3.58
C ALA A 152 -17.88 -3.77 4.23
N MET A 153 -18.93 -4.06 3.46
CA MET A 153 -20.30 -4.10 3.97
C MET A 153 -20.53 -5.28 4.94
N ILE A 154 -20.01 -6.47 4.64
CA ILE A 154 -20.08 -7.63 5.56
C ILE A 154 -19.51 -7.25 6.93
N GLU A 155 -18.38 -6.54 6.95
CA GLU A 155 -17.67 -6.22 8.18
C GLU A 155 -18.28 -5.07 8.98
N SER A 156 -18.86 -4.08 8.29
CA SER A 156 -19.19 -2.79 8.92
C SER A 156 -20.67 -2.43 8.94
N LEU A 157 -21.53 -3.12 8.19
CA LEU A 157 -22.91 -2.68 7.99
C LEU A 157 -23.71 -2.56 9.31
N LEU A 158 -23.50 -3.46 10.27
CA LEU A 158 -24.12 -3.33 11.60
C LEU A 158 -23.73 -2.02 12.28
N VAL A 159 -22.43 -1.70 12.31
CA VAL A 159 -21.92 -0.46 12.91
C VAL A 159 -22.43 0.77 12.15
N GLN A 160 -22.48 0.72 10.81
CA GLN A 160 -23.03 1.80 9.99
C GLN A 160 -24.52 2.05 10.28
N LYS A 161 -25.30 1.00 10.50
CA LYS A 161 -26.73 1.08 10.80
C LYS A 161 -26.97 1.62 12.22
N ILE A 162 -26.10 1.27 13.18
CA ILE A 162 -26.09 1.88 14.52
C ILE A 162 -25.68 3.35 14.45
N ALA A 163 -24.68 3.71 13.65
CA ALA A 163 -24.30 5.10 13.42
C ALA A 163 -25.45 5.93 12.84
N GLN A 164 -26.21 5.36 11.91
CA GLN A 164 -27.42 5.98 11.38
C GLN A 164 -28.48 6.20 12.47
N TYR A 165 -28.77 5.16 13.26
CA TYR A 165 -29.71 5.22 14.37
C TYR A 165 -29.32 6.28 15.41
N ALA A 166 -28.03 6.39 15.74
CA ALA A 166 -27.49 7.37 16.67
C ALA A 166 -27.45 8.81 16.10
N GLY A 167 -27.71 9.00 14.80
CA GLY A 167 -27.62 10.30 14.12
C GLY A 167 -26.20 10.74 13.77
N ASN A 168 -25.23 9.83 13.82
CA ASN A 168 -23.81 10.06 13.59
C ASN A 168 -23.40 9.58 12.20
N LEU A 169 -23.95 10.20 11.15
CA LEU A 169 -23.76 9.77 9.75
C LEU A 169 -22.28 9.76 9.32
N ASP A 170 -21.48 10.69 9.83
CA ASP A 170 -20.04 10.76 9.56
C ASP A 170 -19.30 9.46 9.99
N MET A 171 -19.82 8.73 10.99
CA MET A 171 -19.24 7.49 11.48
C MET A 171 -19.49 6.28 10.57
N GLN A 172 -20.40 6.38 9.58
CA GLN A 172 -20.70 5.26 8.68
C GLN A 172 -19.48 4.94 7.80
N GLU A 173 -18.99 5.93 7.07
CA GLU A 173 -17.84 5.72 6.19
C GLU A 173 -16.56 5.49 7.01
N PHE A 174 -16.39 6.18 8.14
CA PHE A 174 -15.27 5.93 9.05
C PHE A 174 -15.19 4.48 9.53
N SER A 175 -16.29 3.94 10.08
CA SER A 175 -16.34 2.56 10.57
C SER A 175 -16.15 1.55 9.43
N LYS A 176 -16.68 1.83 8.24
CA LYS A 176 -16.44 1.04 7.04
C LYS A 176 -14.97 0.95 6.68
N GLN A 177 -14.27 2.08 6.60
CA GLN A 177 -12.85 2.11 6.24
C GLN A 177 -11.98 1.40 7.30
N LEU A 178 -12.24 1.65 8.60
CA LEU A 178 -11.48 1.05 9.69
C LEU A 178 -11.63 -0.49 9.73
N LEU A 179 -12.86 -0.98 9.64
CA LEU A 179 -13.13 -2.42 9.71
C LEU A 179 -12.67 -3.13 8.43
N LEU A 180 -12.72 -2.46 7.27
CA LEU A 180 -12.14 -2.97 6.03
C LEU A 180 -10.62 -3.16 6.14
N VAL A 181 -9.89 -2.18 6.69
CA VAL A 181 -8.43 -2.30 6.91
C VAL A 181 -8.10 -3.53 7.73
N ASN A 182 -8.79 -3.71 8.86
CA ASN A 182 -8.58 -4.85 9.74
C ASN A 182 -8.85 -6.18 9.01
N ARG A 183 -9.97 -6.29 8.27
CA ARG A 183 -10.28 -7.50 7.50
C ARG A 183 -9.26 -7.81 6.42
N LEU A 184 -8.92 -6.82 5.60
CA LEU A 184 -7.94 -6.96 4.52
C LEU A 184 -6.56 -7.34 5.05
N HIS A 185 -6.14 -6.76 6.17
CA HIS A 185 -4.88 -7.11 6.82
C HIS A 185 -4.86 -8.57 7.31
N ARG A 186 -5.95 -9.05 7.95
CA ARG A 186 -6.08 -10.46 8.37
C ARG A 186 -6.01 -11.41 7.18
N GLU A 187 -6.75 -11.12 6.11
CA GLU A 187 -6.76 -11.95 4.89
C GLU A 187 -5.37 -12.02 4.26
N LYS A 188 -4.68 -10.88 4.19
CA LYS A 188 -3.29 -10.83 3.72
C LYS A 188 -2.34 -11.64 4.58
N ALA A 189 -2.45 -11.54 5.91
CA ALA A 189 -1.65 -12.35 6.82
C ALA A 189 -1.89 -13.84 6.56
N THR A 190 -3.15 -14.28 6.51
CA THR A 190 -3.55 -15.66 6.19
C THR A 190 -2.97 -16.13 4.86
N PHE A 191 -3.08 -15.33 3.80
CA PHE A 191 -2.53 -15.66 2.48
C PHE A 191 -1.00 -15.77 2.50
N ASN A 192 -0.31 -14.88 3.21
CA ASN A 192 1.15 -14.92 3.33
C ASN A 192 1.62 -16.15 4.13
N LEU A 193 0.86 -16.58 5.14
CA LEU A 193 1.16 -17.73 5.99
C LEU A 193 0.86 -19.07 5.31
N HIS A 194 -0.28 -19.16 4.61
CA HIS A 194 -0.83 -20.43 4.11
C HIS A 194 -0.84 -20.55 2.57
N GLY A 195 -0.56 -19.47 1.84
CA GLY A 195 -0.65 -19.41 0.38
C GLY A 195 -2.08 -19.39 -0.17
N PHE A 196 -3.09 -19.30 0.71
CA PHE A 196 -4.51 -19.30 0.35
C PHE A 196 -5.30 -18.38 1.31
N SER A 197 -6.25 -17.63 0.76
CA SER A 197 -7.26 -16.83 1.47
C SER A 197 -8.49 -16.76 0.58
N ALA A 198 -9.67 -17.15 1.10
CA ALA A 198 -10.90 -17.18 0.32
C ALA A 198 -11.20 -15.82 -0.36
N ILE A 199 -10.87 -14.73 0.33
CA ILE A 199 -11.06 -13.36 -0.15
C ILE A 199 -10.02 -12.99 -1.21
N ILE A 200 -8.72 -13.22 -0.97
CA ILE A 200 -7.67 -12.87 -1.93
C ILE A 200 -7.77 -13.74 -3.19
N ASP A 201 -8.07 -15.02 -3.04
CA ASP A 201 -8.32 -15.94 -4.15
C ASP A 201 -9.60 -15.56 -4.92
N GLY A 202 -10.63 -15.08 -4.22
CA GLY A 202 -11.81 -14.48 -4.84
C GLY A 202 -11.45 -13.28 -5.72
N MET A 203 -10.68 -12.34 -5.19
CA MET A 203 -10.20 -11.16 -5.94
C MET A 203 -9.36 -11.56 -7.16
N ASN A 204 -8.44 -12.53 -7.00
CA ASN A 204 -7.62 -13.03 -8.10
C ASN A 204 -8.46 -13.65 -9.22
N SER A 205 -9.59 -14.28 -8.88
CA SER A 205 -10.50 -14.87 -9.87
C SER A 205 -11.30 -13.82 -10.66
N ILE A 206 -11.52 -12.63 -10.10
CA ILE A 206 -12.25 -11.54 -10.77
C ILE A 206 -11.32 -10.69 -11.65
N GLY A 207 -10.09 -10.39 -11.19
CA GLY A 207 -9.22 -9.41 -11.86
C GLY A 207 -7.77 -9.79 -12.11
N GLY A 208 -7.41 -11.07 -12.00
CA GLY A 208 -6.06 -11.56 -12.30
C GLY A 208 -5.07 -11.50 -11.12
N ARG A 209 -3.80 -11.88 -11.35
CA ARG A 209 -2.79 -12.19 -10.30
C ARG A 209 -2.18 -10.96 -9.57
N ASN A 210 -2.97 -9.92 -9.31
CA ASN A 210 -2.51 -8.69 -8.62
C ASN A 210 -3.33 -8.37 -7.35
N ALA A 211 -4.12 -9.31 -6.80
CA ALA A 211 -5.01 -9.03 -5.67
C ALA A 211 -4.28 -8.46 -4.44
N LEU A 212 -3.08 -8.96 -4.11
CA LEU A 212 -2.30 -8.46 -2.97
C LEU A 212 -1.92 -6.97 -3.11
N ILE A 213 -1.60 -6.52 -4.33
CA ILE A 213 -1.28 -5.11 -4.59
C ILE A 213 -2.53 -4.24 -4.40
N LEU A 214 -3.68 -4.73 -4.87
CA LEU A 214 -4.95 -4.03 -4.73
C LEU A 214 -5.40 -3.95 -3.27
N VAL A 215 -5.19 -5.02 -2.50
CA VAL A 215 -5.40 -5.06 -1.05
C VAL A 215 -4.53 -3.99 -0.36
N ASP A 216 -3.25 -3.93 -0.69
CA ASP A 216 -2.32 -2.94 -0.11
C ASP A 216 -2.74 -1.51 -0.44
N ASN A 217 -3.06 -1.23 -1.70
CA ASN A 217 -3.53 0.09 -2.12
C ASN A 217 -4.84 0.48 -1.41
N GLN A 218 -5.76 -0.47 -1.22
CA GLN A 218 -7.00 -0.23 -0.51
C GLN A 218 -6.76 0.05 0.98
N ILE A 219 -5.86 -0.68 1.64
CA ILE A 219 -5.49 -0.45 3.04
C ILE A 219 -4.92 0.97 3.22
N VAL A 220 -3.96 1.37 2.38
CA VAL A 220 -3.35 2.72 2.45
C VAL A 220 -4.40 3.80 2.24
N LYS A 221 -5.26 3.65 1.22
CA LYS A 221 -6.36 4.59 0.95
C LYS A 221 -7.30 4.73 2.15
N SER A 222 -7.64 3.61 2.78
CA SER A 222 -8.50 3.59 3.96
C SER A 222 -7.83 4.24 5.19
N ILE A 223 -6.53 4.00 5.41
CA ILE A 223 -5.75 4.65 6.49
C ILE A 223 -5.71 6.17 6.30
N HIS A 224 -5.42 6.66 5.09
CA HIS A 224 -5.44 8.10 4.82
C HIS A 224 -6.81 8.74 5.09
N TYR A 225 -7.90 8.04 4.77
CA TYR A 225 -9.24 8.51 5.11
C TYR A 225 -9.45 8.58 6.63
N ILE A 226 -9.05 7.53 7.36
CA ILE A 226 -9.16 7.43 8.82
C ILE A 226 -8.37 8.55 9.50
N ASP A 227 -7.13 8.81 9.08
CA ASP A 227 -6.30 9.88 9.62
C ASP A 227 -6.92 11.26 9.40
N ALA A 228 -7.37 11.55 8.17
CA ALA A 228 -8.04 12.80 7.86
C ALA A 228 -9.32 13.01 8.68
N PHE A 229 -10.09 11.93 8.88
CA PHE A 229 -11.29 11.96 9.72
C PHE A 229 -10.94 12.25 11.19
N LEU A 230 -9.99 11.53 11.77
CA LEU A 230 -9.59 11.71 13.17
C LEU A 230 -9.02 13.09 13.44
N GLN A 231 -8.25 13.65 12.50
CA GLN A 231 -7.76 15.04 12.61
C GLN A 231 -8.93 16.03 12.64
N LYS A 232 -9.88 15.89 11.71
CA LYS A 232 -11.07 16.76 11.60
C LYS A 232 -11.97 16.67 12.83
N HIS A 233 -12.08 15.49 13.44
CA HIS A 233 -12.99 15.21 14.56
C HIS A 233 -12.27 14.97 15.91
N SER A 234 -11.03 15.44 16.05
CA SER A 234 -10.16 15.20 17.21
C SER A 234 -10.78 15.59 18.57
N ARG A 235 -11.63 16.62 18.60
CA ARG A 235 -12.34 17.06 19.81
C ARG A 235 -13.48 16.14 20.23
N THR A 236 -14.16 15.53 19.26
CA THR A 236 -15.35 14.68 19.51
C THR A 236 -14.94 13.23 19.76
N TYR A 237 -13.97 12.73 19.00
CA TYR A 237 -13.59 11.31 19.00
C TYR A 237 -12.19 11.06 19.55
N GLY A 238 -11.72 11.87 20.51
CA GLY A 238 -10.35 11.77 21.04
C GLY A 238 -9.98 10.37 21.56
N PHE A 239 -10.85 9.75 22.35
CA PHE A 239 -10.64 8.38 22.86
C PHE A 239 -10.59 7.33 21.74
N LEU A 240 -11.52 7.41 20.78
CA LEU A 240 -11.53 6.53 19.62
C LEU A 240 -10.27 6.73 18.77
N GLY A 241 -9.85 7.98 18.58
CA GLY A 241 -8.63 8.33 17.86
C GLY A 241 -7.39 7.71 18.49
N GLU A 242 -7.23 7.78 19.81
CA GLU A 242 -6.11 7.13 20.51
C GLU A 242 -6.08 5.61 20.26
N LYS A 243 -7.24 4.94 20.38
CA LYS A 243 -7.35 3.49 20.16
C LYS A 243 -7.08 3.10 18.71
N VAL A 244 -7.62 3.86 17.76
CA VAL A 244 -7.44 3.61 16.32
C VAL A 244 -6.00 3.85 15.90
N MET A 245 -5.36 4.92 16.38
CA MET A 245 -3.95 5.19 16.07
C MET A 245 -3.03 4.13 16.68
N ALA A 246 -3.31 3.65 17.90
CA ALA A 246 -2.56 2.53 18.48
C ALA A 246 -2.67 1.27 17.61
N PHE A 247 -3.88 0.94 17.13
CA PHE A 247 -4.09 -0.18 16.21
C PHE A 247 -3.36 -0.01 14.88
N ILE A 248 -3.44 1.17 14.24
CA ILE A 248 -2.75 1.44 12.97
C ILE A 248 -1.23 1.34 13.16
N ASN A 249 -0.70 1.88 14.25
CA ASN A 249 0.73 1.75 14.57
C ASN A 249 1.13 0.29 14.79
N ASP A 250 0.30 -0.52 15.46
CA ASP A 250 0.56 -1.95 15.64
C ASP A 250 0.49 -2.70 14.32
N LEU A 251 -0.41 -2.32 13.41
CA LEU A 251 -0.42 -2.82 12.03
C LEU A 251 0.87 -2.45 11.33
N ASP A 252 1.32 -1.19 11.38
CA ASP A 252 2.57 -0.74 10.75
C ASP A 252 3.79 -1.48 11.35
N ILE A 253 3.82 -1.71 12.65
CA ILE A 253 4.89 -2.47 13.33
C ILE A 253 4.83 -3.95 12.94
N ALA A 254 3.64 -4.54 12.86
CA ALA A 254 3.44 -5.92 12.42
C ALA A 254 3.83 -6.06 10.94
N MET A 255 3.46 -5.09 10.12
CA MET A 255 3.84 -4.97 8.71
C MET A 255 5.36 -4.85 8.57
N GLU A 256 6.00 -4.05 9.42
CA GLU A 256 7.46 -3.97 9.50
C GLU A 256 8.10 -5.28 9.98
N LYS A 257 7.51 -5.98 10.96
CA LYS A 257 8.02 -7.28 11.47
C LYS A 257 7.88 -8.37 10.42
N VAL A 258 6.74 -8.45 9.74
CA VAL A 258 6.50 -9.34 8.61
C VAL A 258 7.51 -9.05 7.50
N VAL A 259 7.79 -7.78 7.19
CA VAL A 259 8.87 -7.37 6.27
C VAL A 259 10.26 -7.76 6.76
N LYS A 260 10.51 -7.75 8.07
CA LYS A 260 11.77 -8.20 8.69
C LYS A 260 11.94 -9.72 8.67
N GLU A 261 10.84 -10.47 8.67
CA GLU A 261 10.80 -11.95 8.64
C GLU A 261 10.55 -12.52 7.23
N GLY A 262 10.53 -11.68 6.19
CA GLY A 262 10.47 -12.08 4.79
C GLY A 262 9.08 -12.10 4.15
N GLY A 263 8.03 -11.66 4.86
CA GLY A 263 6.71 -11.40 4.31
C GLY A 263 6.58 -9.97 3.75
N ARG A 264 6.02 -9.83 2.55
CA ARG A 264 5.93 -8.54 1.85
C ARG A 264 4.75 -7.71 2.37
N VAL A 265 5.02 -6.49 2.83
CA VAL A 265 3.98 -5.47 3.04
C VAL A 265 4.29 -4.17 2.27
N GLY A 266 3.34 -3.74 1.44
CA GLY A 266 3.48 -2.64 0.49
C GLY A 266 2.95 -1.31 0.99
N TYR A 267 3.86 -0.35 1.20
CA TYR A 267 3.63 1.03 0.77
C TYR A 267 3.29 1.04 -0.74
N SER A 268 2.59 2.07 -1.24
CA SER A 268 2.62 2.34 -2.69
C SER A 268 4.08 2.41 -3.13
N LYS A 269 4.38 2.04 -4.38
CA LYS A 269 5.77 1.99 -4.84
C LYS A 269 6.42 3.36 -4.65
N GLU A 270 5.66 4.42 -4.91
CA GLU A 270 5.91 5.85 -4.67
C GLU A 270 6.31 6.14 -3.23
N GLU A 271 5.46 5.80 -2.26
CA GLU A 271 5.69 6.11 -0.85
C GLU A 271 6.82 5.27 -0.27
N ARG A 272 6.97 4.02 -0.73
CA ARG A 272 8.08 3.15 -0.32
C ARG A 272 9.40 3.75 -0.77
N VAL A 273 9.45 4.16 -2.03
CA VAL A 273 10.59 4.82 -2.67
C VAL A 273 10.92 6.09 -1.90
N HIS A 274 9.93 6.96 -1.71
CA HIS A 274 10.11 8.22 -1.02
C HIS A 274 10.69 8.02 0.39
N ASN A 275 10.07 7.15 1.19
CA ASN A 275 10.53 6.86 2.56
C ASN A 275 11.95 6.27 2.60
N VAL A 276 12.32 5.42 1.64
CA VAL A 276 13.69 4.89 1.55
C VAL A 276 14.68 6.01 1.23
N PHE A 277 14.41 6.81 0.19
CA PHE A 277 15.34 7.84 -0.26
C PHE A 277 15.46 9.02 0.70
N GLU A 278 14.39 9.38 1.41
CA GLU A 278 14.44 10.36 2.50
C GLU A 278 15.40 9.91 3.62
N LYS A 279 15.43 8.61 3.96
CA LYS A 279 16.25 8.04 5.04
C LYS A 279 17.71 7.78 4.67
N ILE A 280 18.04 7.49 3.40
CA ILE A 280 19.41 7.12 2.98
C ILE A 280 20.21 8.24 2.34
N SER A 281 19.61 9.41 2.13
CA SER A 281 20.16 10.56 1.39
C SER A 281 21.62 10.86 1.73
N GLU A 282 21.98 11.00 3.02
CA GLU A 282 23.34 11.34 3.48
C GLU A 282 24.44 10.34 3.06
N LYS A 283 24.11 9.06 2.91
CA LYS A 283 25.08 7.98 2.61
C LYS A 283 24.93 7.41 1.21
N TYR A 284 24.01 7.96 0.42
CA TYR A 284 23.60 7.43 -0.86
C TYR A 284 24.76 7.31 -1.86
N ASP A 285 25.50 8.40 -2.10
CA ASP A 285 26.57 8.46 -3.11
C ASP A 285 27.75 7.51 -2.78
N VAL A 286 28.08 7.38 -1.49
CA VAL A 286 29.13 6.47 -1.00
C VAL A 286 28.73 5.02 -1.24
N MET A 287 27.49 4.66 -0.88
CA MET A 287 27.04 3.28 -1.03
C MET A 287 26.83 2.90 -2.49
N ASN A 288 26.29 3.80 -3.33
CA ASN A 288 26.19 3.57 -4.78
C ASN A 288 27.57 3.35 -5.41
N SER A 289 28.59 4.08 -4.95
CA SER A 289 29.96 3.89 -5.40
C SER A 289 30.54 2.53 -5.01
N ILE A 290 30.22 2.02 -3.82
CA ILE A 290 30.63 0.69 -3.36
C ILE A 290 29.89 -0.41 -4.14
N ILE A 291 28.55 -0.35 -4.21
CA ILE A 291 27.70 -1.40 -4.82
C ILE A 291 27.99 -1.56 -6.32
N SER A 292 28.16 -0.45 -7.02
CA SER A 292 28.43 -0.49 -8.47
C SER A 292 29.92 -0.65 -8.79
N PHE A 293 30.81 -0.77 -7.81
CA PHE A 293 32.27 -0.67 -8.00
C PHE A 293 32.66 0.57 -8.84
N GLN A 294 32.01 1.71 -8.57
CA GLN A 294 32.14 2.97 -9.31
C GLN A 294 31.78 2.92 -10.81
N ARG A 295 31.24 1.81 -11.31
CA ARG A 295 30.92 1.63 -12.74
C ARG A 295 29.83 2.58 -13.23
N HIS A 296 28.90 2.99 -12.37
CA HIS A 296 27.84 3.96 -12.70
C HIS A 296 28.39 5.28 -13.27
N LYS A 297 29.53 5.77 -12.76
CA LYS A 297 30.21 6.96 -13.29
C LYS A 297 30.72 6.74 -14.72
N ALA A 298 31.30 5.57 -14.99
CA ALA A 298 31.79 5.22 -16.32
C ALA A 298 30.64 5.05 -17.33
N TRP A 299 29.52 4.45 -16.92
CA TRP A 299 28.33 4.34 -17.75
C TRP A 299 27.72 5.71 -18.06
N ARG A 300 27.54 6.57 -17.05
CA ARG A 300 27.06 7.95 -17.23
C ARG A 300 27.96 8.75 -18.17
N LYS A 301 29.29 8.62 -18.05
CA LYS A 301 30.26 9.27 -18.94
C LYS A 301 30.12 8.80 -20.40
N ASP A 302 29.96 7.50 -20.64
CA ASP A 302 29.70 6.97 -21.99
C ASP A 302 28.35 7.44 -22.54
N THR A 303 27.31 7.45 -21.71
CA THR A 303 25.98 7.97 -22.07
C THR A 303 26.06 9.45 -22.45
N MET A 304 26.70 10.30 -21.65
CA MET A 304 26.91 11.73 -21.98
C MET A 304 27.65 11.92 -23.31
N LYS A 305 28.66 11.10 -23.58
CA LYS A 305 29.38 11.14 -24.86
C LYS A 305 28.46 10.78 -26.04
N ARG A 306 27.55 9.82 -25.87
CA ARG A 306 26.58 9.40 -26.90
C ARG A 306 25.49 10.45 -27.13
N MET A 307 25.03 11.09 -26.07
CA MET A 307 24.05 12.17 -26.15
C MET A 307 24.57 13.34 -26.97
N ASN A 308 25.89 13.58 -26.93
CA ASN A 308 26.55 14.68 -27.60
C ASN A 308 25.81 16.00 -27.32
N VAL A 309 25.65 16.30 -26.03
CA VAL A 309 24.91 17.48 -25.54
C VAL A 309 25.57 18.74 -26.10
N GLN A 310 24.77 19.61 -26.72
CA GLN A 310 25.26 20.83 -27.35
C GLN A 310 25.33 22.00 -26.35
N PRO A 311 26.37 22.85 -26.42
CA PRO A 311 26.41 24.10 -25.67
C PRO A 311 25.18 24.98 -25.93
N GLY A 312 24.72 25.71 -24.91
CA GLY A 312 23.54 26.59 -24.97
C GLY A 312 22.19 25.86 -24.93
N SER A 313 22.18 24.53 -24.80
CA SER A 313 20.93 23.76 -24.77
C SER A 313 20.22 23.80 -23.42
N ALA A 314 18.92 23.48 -23.41
CA ALA A 314 18.13 23.25 -22.21
C ALA A 314 18.01 21.75 -21.92
N ALA A 315 18.29 21.32 -20.68
CA ALA A 315 18.18 19.92 -20.27
C ALA A 315 17.34 19.75 -19.00
N LEU A 316 16.61 18.64 -18.90
CA LEU A 316 15.90 18.20 -17.70
C LEU A 316 16.45 16.86 -17.22
N ASP A 317 16.79 16.76 -15.94
CA ASP A 317 17.18 15.53 -15.26
C ASP A 317 16.06 15.10 -14.31
N VAL A 318 15.30 14.09 -14.69
CA VAL A 318 14.16 13.55 -13.95
C VAL A 318 14.64 12.52 -12.93
N CYS A 319 14.11 12.58 -11.71
CA CYS A 319 14.60 11.81 -10.56
C CYS A 319 16.10 12.09 -10.32
N CYS A 320 16.48 13.37 -10.27
CA CYS A 320 17.86 13.81 -10.25
C CYS A 320 18.64 13.43 -8.99
N GLY A 321 17.96 13.03 -7.91
CA GLY A 321 18.56 12.67 -6.63
C GLY A 321 19.47 13.78 -6.10
N THR A 322 20.73 13.43 -5.85
CA THR A 322 21.78 14.35 -5.36
C THR A 322 22.41 15.20 -6.48
N ALA A 323 21.70 15.45 -7.59
CA ALA A 323 22.08 16.27 -8.74
C ALA A 323 23.31 15.80 -9.54
N ASP A 324 23.63 14.51 -9.48
CA ASP A 324 24.90 13.96 -9.95
C ASP A 324 25.01 13.89 -11.48
N TRP A 325 23.89 13.67 -12.19
CA TRP A 325 23.80 13.78 -13.65
C TRP A 325 23.48 15.21 -14.07
N THR A 326 22.64 15.92 -13.31
CA THR A 326 22.37 17.36 -13.45
C THR A 326 23.66 18.18 -13.57
N VAL A 327 24.65 17.93 -12.71
CA VAL A 327 25.98 18.58 -12.77
C VAL A 327 26.75 18.21 -14.05
N ALA A 328 26.67 16.97 -14.52
CA ALA A 328 27.33 16.56 -15.76
C ALA A 328 26.68 17.21 -16.98
N LEU A 329 25.35 17.37 -16.98
CA LEU A 329 24.60 18.12 -18.00
C LEU A 329 24.99 19.60 -17.98
N SER A 330 25.08 20.22 -16.81
CA SER A 330 25.44 21.64 -16.65
C SER A 330 26.79 21.96 -17.29
N HIS A 331 27.81 21.13 -17.05
CA HIS A 331 29.10 21.30 -17.71
C HIS A 331 29.04 21.12 -19.23
N ALA A 332 28.18 20.23 -19.74
CA ALA A 332 28.08 19.95 -21.16
C ALA A 332 27.29 21.02 -21.94
N VAL A 333 26.21 21.55 -21.35
CA VAL A 333 25.46 22.67 -21.95
C VAL A 333 26.21 23.99 -21.80
N GLY A 334 27.17 24.08 -20.88
CA GLY A 334 27.97 25.28 -20.65
C GLY A 334 27.18 26.43 -19.99
N PRO A 335 27.83 27.58 -19.77
CA PRO A 335 27.26 28.67 -18.96
C PRO A 335 26.01 29.32 -19.56
N GLU A 336 25.88 29.30 -20.89
CA GLU A 336 24.71 29.84 -21.61
C GLU A 336 23.54 28.84 -21.71
N GLY A 337 23.77 27.57 -21.36
CA GLY A 337 22.74 26.55 -21.32
C GLY A 337 22.00 26.55 -19.99
N LYS A 338 20.88 25.83 -19.90
CA LYS A 338 20.09 25.69 -18.66
C LYS A 338 19.85 24.23 -18.33
N VAL A 339 20.01 23.85 -17.07
CA VAL A 339 19.66 22.51 -16.59
C VAL A 339 18.67 22.59 -15.45
N VAL A 340 17.61 21.81 -15.53
CA VAL A 340 16.65 21.63 -14.43
C VAL A 340 16.81 20.21 -13.89
N GLY A 341 16.98 20.05 -12.59
CA GLY A 341 16.89 18.76 -11.90
C GLY A 341 15.56 18.67 -11.17
N LEU A 342 14.82 17.59 -11.36
CA LEU A 342 13.55 17.34 -10.67
C LEU A 342 13.63 16.07 -9.82
N ASP A 343 13.23 16.14 -8.56
CA ASP A 343 13.11 14.96 -7.70
C ASP A 343 11.91 15.05 -6.75
N PHE A 344 11.43 13.90 -6.31
CA PHE A 344 10.32 13.78 -5.38
C PHE A 344 10.80 13.81 -3.91
N SER A 345 12.08 13.55 -3.64
CA SER A 345 12.65 13.63 -2.29
C SER A 345 13.25 15.02 -2.04
N LYS A 346 12.74 15.70 -1.02
CA LYS A 346 13.27 16.99 -0.58
C LYS A 346 14.67 16.84 0.03
N ASN A 347 14.93 15.73 0.74
CA ASN A 347 16.26 15.49 1.31
C ASN A 347 17.32 15.27 0.21
N MET A 348 16.98 14.60 -0.88
CA MET A 348 17.88 14.44 -2.02
C MET A 348 18.19 15.78 -2.68
N LEU A 349 17.17 16.60 -2.92
CA LEU A 349 17.34 17.94 -3.48
C LEU A 349 18.21 18.81 -2.59
N LYS A 350 18.02 18.78 -1.27
CA LYS A 350 18.86 19.53 -0.33
C LYS A 350 20.36 19.19 -0.45
N ILE A 351 20.69 17.92 -0.65
CA ILE A 351 22.09 17.50 -0.91
C ILE A 351 22.55 17.98 -2.29
N GLY A 352 21.67 17.91 -3.29
CA GLY A 352 21.92 18.46 -4.63
C GLY A 352 22.21 19.96 -4.59
N GLU A 353 21.43 20.75 -3.86
CA GLU A 353 21.58 22.19 -3.67
C GLU A 353 22.97 22.52 -3.10
N GLN A 354 23.36 21.84 -2.02
CA GLN A 354 24.70 22.00 -1.43
C GLN A 354 25.82 21.67 -2.42
N LYS A 355 25.64 20.63 -3.24
CA LYS A 355 26.61 20.22 -4.27
C LYS A 355 26.72 21.26 -5.38
N VAL A 356 25.59 21.79 -5.84
CA VAL A 356 25.51 22.84 -6.88
C VAL A 356 26.16 24.14 -6.39
N GLU A 357 25.85 24.57 -5.16
CA GLU A 357 26.44 25.75 -4.52
C GLU A 357 27.96 25.61 -4.38
N THR A 358 28.44 24.46 -3.89
CA THR A 358 29.87 24.18 -3.73
C THR A 358 30.64 24.24 -5.05
N LEU A 359 30.01 23.80 -6.14
CA LEU A 359 30.58 23.83 -7.49
C LEU A 359 30.38 25.16 -8.23
N GLN A 360 29.65 26.11 -7.63
CA GLN A 360 29.35 27.43 -8.19
C GLN A 360 28.66 27.38 -9.57
N LEU A 361 27.75 26.42 -9.74
CA LEU A 361 27.04 26.21 -11.01
C LEU A 361 25.74 27.04 -11.04
N ASN A 362 25.78 28.19 -11.69
CA ASN A 362 24.67 29.15 -11.73
C ASN A 362 23.58 28.81 -12.78
N ASN A 363 23.81 27.79 -13.60
CA ASN A 363 22.91 27.38 -14.68
C ASN A 363 22.03 26.17 -14.33
N ILE A 364 21.98 25.78 -13.05
CA ILE A 364 21.18 24.68 -12.53
C ILE A 364 20.01 25.21 -11.71
N GLU A 365 18.82 24.67 -11.93
CA GLU A 365 17.63 24.87 -11.09
C GLU A 365 17.16 23.51 -10.56
N LEU A 366 16.96 23.38 -9.25
CA LEU A 366 16.48 22.15 -8.62
C LEU A 366 15.02 22.33 -8.17
N VAL A 367 14.15 21.40 -8.59
CA VAL A 367 12.69 21.49 -8.45
C VAL A 367 12.15 20.26 -7.75
N HIS A 368 11.34 20.46 -6.71
CA HIS A 368 10.57 19.39 -6.10
C HIS A 368 9.31 19.10 -6.93
N GLY A 369 9.17 17.87 -7.44
CA GLY A 369 8.06 17.52 -8.31
C GLY A 369 7.92 16.02 -8.56
N ASN A 370 6.82 15.64 -9.21
CA ASN A 370 6.50 14.25 -9.52
C ASN A 370 6.86 13.91 -10.97
N ALA A 371 7.61 12.84 -11.21
CA ALA A 371 7.97 12.39 -12.55
C ALA A 371 6.77 11.94 -13.40
N MET A 372 5.67 11.54 -12.74
CA MET A 372 4.42 11.14 -13.39
C MET A 372 3.61 12.30 -13.96
N GLU A 373 3.92 13.53 -13.51
CA GLU A 373 3.25 14.78 -13.90
C GLU A 373 4.27 15.92 -13.81
N LEU A 374 5.04 16.09 -14.89
CA LEU A 374 6.13 17.06 -14.93
C LEU A 374 5.57 18.49 -15.01
N PRO A 375 5.97 19.40 -14.09
CA PRO A 375 5.43 20.76 -14.00
C PRO A 375 6.04 21.71 -15.04
N PHE A 376 6.25 21.23 -16.27
CA PHE A 376 6.85 21.96 -17.37
C PHE A 376 5.94 21.95 -18.60
N ALA A 377 6.03 23.00 -19.41
CA ALA A 377 5.32 23.06 -20.66
C ALA A 377 5.86 22.03 -21.67
N ASP A 378 5.02 21.69 -22.64
CA ASP A 378 5.41 20.86 -23.77
C ASP A 378 6.58 21.49 -24.53
N HIS A 379 7.46 20.66 -25.09
CA HIS A 379 8.56 21.12 -25.95
C HIS A 379 9.51 22.16 -25.32
N THR A 380 9.79 22.02 -24.03
CA THR A 380 10.65 22.94 -23.28
C THR A 380 12.14 22.59 -23.40
N PHE A 381 12.50 21.31 -23.38
CA PHE A 381 13.89 20.86 -23.24
C PHE A 381 14.45 20.22 -24.51
N ASP A 382 15.73 20.42 -24.80
CA ASP A 382 16.45 19.75 -25.88
C ASP A 382 16.83 18.31 -25.48
N TYR A 383 17.09 18.09 -24.19
CA TYR A 383 17.44 16.78 -23.61
C TYR A 383 16.63 16.52 -22.34
N VAL A 384 16.09 15.31 -22.19
CA VAL A 384 15.44 14.85 -20.95
C VAL A 384 16.06 13.52 -20.53
N THR A 385 16.70 13.49 -19.36
CA THR A 385 17.38 12.31 -18.81
C THR A 385 16.62 11.74 -17.61
N ILE A 386 16.74 10.44 -17.40
CA ILE A 386 16.39 9.77 -16.14
C ILE A 386 17.44 8.70 -15.83
N GLY A 387 18.11 8.83 -14.70
CA GLY A 387 19.23 7.95 -14.33
C GLY A 387 18.97 7.20 -13.04
N PHE A 388 18.87 5.87 -13.12
CA PHE A 388 18.63 5.02 -11.96
C PHE A 388 17.37 5.40 -11.14
N GLY A 389 16.43 6.12 -11.77
CA GLY A 389 15.17 6.56 -11.16
C GLY A 389 13.95 5.87 -11.75
N LEU A 390 13.97 5.48 -13.03
CA LEU A 390 12.79 4.96 -13.71
C LEU A 390 12.29 3.65 -13.09
N ARG A 391 13.17 2.77 -12.58
CA ARG A 391 12.71 1.54 -11.91
C ARG A 391 11.91 1.80 -10.64
N ASN A 392 11.99 3.00 -10.09
CA ASN A 392 11.34 3.37 -8.84
C ASN A 392 9.96 4.00 -9.07
N VAL A 393 9.61 4.39 -10.30
CA VAL A 393 8.31 5.01 -10.57
C VAL A 393 7.19 3.95 -10.72
N PRO A 394 5.93 4.34 -10.55
CA PRO A 394 4.78 3.41 -10.50
C PRO A 394 4.36 2.94 -11.88
N ASP A 395 4.36 3.87 -12.83
CA ASP A 395 4.04 3.63 -14.23
C ASP A 395 5.18 4.20 -15.09
N TYR A 396 6.00 3.30 -15.62
CA TYR A 396 7.14 3.68 -16.44
C TYR A 396 6.70 4.35 -17.75
N LEU A 397 5.58 3.90 -18.33
CA LEU A 397 5.12 4.40 -19.61
C LEU A 397 4.58 5.82 -19.48
N GLN A 398 3.85 6.11 -18.39
CA GLN A 398 3.41 7.47 -18.08
C GLN A 398 4.59 8.42 -17.92
N VAL A 399 5.64 8.04 -17.18
CA VAL A 399 6.85 8.88 -17.06
C VAL A 399 7.54 9.08 -18.41
N LEU A 400 7.65 8.03 -19.23
CA LEU A 400 8.21 8.16 -20.58
C LEU A 400 7.37 9.09 -21.49
N ARG A 401 6.03 9.06 -21.35
CA ARG A 401 5.12 9.98 -22.04
C ARG A 401 5.33 11.43 -21.58
N GLU A 402 5.46 11.66 -20.28
CA GLU A 402 5.77 13.00 -19.75
C GLU A 402 7.14 13.51 -20.22
N MET A 403 8.17 12.67 -20.18
CA MET A 403 9.49 13.01 -20.73
C MET A 403 9.40 13.34 -22.24
N CYS A 404 8.62 12.55 -23.00
CA CYS A 404 8.37 12.80 -24.41
C CYS A 404 7.57 14.08 -24.64
N ARG A 405 6.60 14.42 -23.78
CA ARG A 405 5.80 15.65 -23.85
C ARG A 405 6.69 16.89 -23.72
N VAL A 406 7.53 16.94 -22.68
CA VAL A 406 8.35 18.12 -22.36
C VAL A 406 9.59 18.27 -23.23
N VAL A 407 10.04 17.23 -23.93
CA VAL A 407 11.15 17.35 -24.90
C VAL A 407 10.69 18.01 -26.21
N LYS A 408 11.54 18.85 -26.80
CA LYS A 408 11.34 19.49 -28.10
C LYS A 408 11.30 18.46 -29.23
N PRO A 409 10.61 18.73 -30.36
CA PRO A 409 10.73 17.91 -31.56
C PRO A 409 12.19 17.84 -32.00
N GLY A 410 12.68 16.63 -32.31
CA GLY A 410 14.10 16.39 -32.60
C GLY A 410 15.02 16.28 -31.36
N GLY A 411 14.52 16.62 -30.17
CA GLY A 411 15.24 16.45 -28.90
C GLY A 411 15.31 15.00 -28.43
N GLN A 412 16.12 14.76 -27.40
CA GLN A 412 16.45 13.42 -26.92
C GLN A 412 15.81 13.09 -25.57
N VAL A 413 15.25 11.89 -25.46
CA VAL A 413 14.88 11.26 -24.18
C VAL A 413 15.86 10.14 -23.90
N VAL A 414 16.47 10.13 -22.71
CA VAL A 414 17.55 9.22 -22.36
C VAL A 414 17.30 8.60 -21.00
N CYS A 415 17.31 7.28 -20.93
CA CYS A 415 17.25 6.51 -19.69
C CYS A 415 18.55 5.72 -19.51
N LEU A 416 19.18 5.83 -18.34
CA LEU A 416 20.28 4.96 -17.92
C LEU A 416 19.85 4.22 -16.66
N GLU A 417 19.62 2.92 -16.78
CA GLU A 417 19.02 2.14 -15.69
C GLU A 417 19.68 0.76 -15.56
N THR A 418 19.52 0.13 -14.39
CA THR A 418 19.81 -1.29 -14.21
C THR A 418 18.96 -2.13 -15.18
N SER A 419 19.56 -3.19 -15.70
CA SER A 419 18.94 -4.10 -16.67
C SER A 419 19.30 -5.54 -16.31
N GLN A 420 18.71 -6.49 -17.02
CA GLN A 420 18.90 -7.91 -16.80
C GLN A 420 20.20 -8.41 -17.44
N PRO A 421 21.12 -9.05 -16.69
CA PRO A 421 22.33 -9.65 -17.26
C PRO A 421 21.99 -10.71 -18.30
N THR A 422 22.51 -10.57 -19.51
CA THR A 422 22.19 -11.46 -20.65
C THR A 422 23.24 -12.54 -20.90
N LEU A 423 24.45 -12.40 -20.33
CA LEU A 423 25.53 -13.38 -20.49
C LEU A 423 25.36 -14.57 -19.54
N ILE A 424 25.33 -15.77 -20.13
CA ILE A 424 25.31 -17.06 -19.43
C ILE A 424 26.61 -17.18 -18.59
N GLY A 425 26.52 -17.65 -17.34
CA GLY A 425 27.63 -17.66 -16.38
C GLY A 425 27.77 -16.36 -15.57
N PHE A 426 27.87 -15.21 -16.23
CA PHE A 426 27.93 -13.91 -15.54
C PHE A 426 26.65 -13.60 -14.75
N ARG A 427 25.49 -13.99 -15.29
CA ARG A 427 24.20 -13.90 -14.60
C ARG A 427 24.19 -14.65 -13.26
N GLN A 428 24.80 -15.83 -13.19
CA GLN A 428 24.82 -16.65 -11.97
C GLN A 428 25.73 -16.02 -10.91
N ILE A 429 26.91 -15.53 -11.32
CA ILE A 429 27.84 -14.82 -10.43
C ILE A 429 27.21 -13.53 -9.91
N TYR A 430 26.54 -12.77 -10.78
CA TYR A 430 25.81 -11.56 -10.40
C TYR A 430 24.76 -11.86 -9.34
N TYR A 431 23.86 -12.83 -9.58
CA TYR A 431 22.86 -13.19 -8.60
C TYR A 431 23.46 -13.75 -7.31
N PHE A 432 24.54 -14.53 -7.38
CA PHE A 432 25.24 -15.02 -6.19
C PHE A 432 25.84 -13.89 -5.35
N TYR A 433 26.54 -12.95 -5.97
CA TYR A 433 27.11 -11.78 -5.28
C TYR A 433 26.01 -10.97 -4.57
N PHE A 434 24.93 -10.69 -5.28
CA PHE A 434 23.81 -9.92 -4.72
C PHE A 434 23.03 -10.70 -3.65
N GLN A 435 22.86 -12.01 -3.79
CA GLN A 435 22.10 -12.84 -2.84
C GLN A 435 22.89 -13.19 -1.57
N PHE A 436 24.21 -13.34 -1.65
CA PHE A 436 25.01 -13.86 -0.53
C PHE A 436 26.08 -12.90 -0.03
N VAL A 437 26.72 -12.12 -0.91
CA VAL A 437 27.84 -11.23 -0.54
C VAL A 437 27.34 -9.86 -0.09
N MET A 438 26.41 -9.26 -0.82
CA MET A 438 25.87 -7.94 -0.48
C MET A 438 25.17 -7.90 0.89
N PRO A 439 24.43 -8.94 1.33
CA PRO A 439 23.94 -9.06 2.70
C PRO A 439 24.99 -8.97 3.80
N LEU A 440 26.16 -9.58 3.56
CA LEU A 440 27.26 -9.58 4.51
C LEU A 440 27.88 -8.18 4.61
N LEU A 441 28.12 -7.53 3.46
CA LEU A 441 28.62 -6.15 3.42
C LEU A 441 27.62 -5.17 4.06
N GLY A 442 26.32 -5.31 3.78
CA GLY A 442 25.28 -4.48 4.37
C GLY A 442 25.20 -4.60 5.89
N LYS A 443 25.44 -5.79 6.47
CA LYS A 443 25.51 -5.99 7.93
C LYS A 443 26.70 -5.27 8.57
N LEU A 444 27.85 -5.17 7.90
CA LEU A 444 29.00 -4.38 8.37
C LEU A 444 28.70 -2.87 8.42
N PHE A 445 27.78 -2.39 7.59
CA PHE A 445 27.30 -1.00 7.57
C PHE A 445 25.92 -0.80 8.25
N ALA A 446 25.41 -1.87 8.88
CA ALA A 446 24.25 -2.13 9.74
C ALA A 446 22.97 -1.27 9.68
N LYS A 447 23.04 0.05 9.53
CA LYS A 447 21.88 0.95 9.63
C LYS A 447 21.06 1.09 8.35
N SER A 448 21.58 0.69 7.18
CA SER A 448 20.94 0.94 5.88
C SER A 448 20.67 -0.33 5.05
N TYR A 449 21.03 -1.51 5.55
CA TYR A 449 20.99 -2.75 4.77
C TYR A 449 19.61 -3.07 4.19
N LYS A 450 18.54 -2.82 4.96
CA LYS A 450 17.16 -3.14 4.56
C LYS A 450 16.67 -2.22 3.44
N GLU A 451 17.06 -0.95 3.49
CA GLU A 451 16.82 0.06 2.48
C GLU A 451 17.53 -0.31 1.16
N TYR A 452 18.74 -0.88 1.25
CA TYR A 452 19.50 -1.32 0.07
C TYR A 452 19.03 -2.66 -0.53
N SER A 453 18.49 -3.60 0.27
CA SER A 453 17.92 -4.84 -0.30
C SER A 453 16.72 -4.57 -1.21
N TRP A 454 15.95 -3.51 -0.93
CA TRP A 454 14.82 -3.11 -1.75
C TRP A 454 15.23 -2.54 -3.12
N LEU A 455 16.36 -1.81 -3.19
CA LEU A 455 16.92 -1.32 -4.46
C LEU A 455 17.24 -2.47 -5.44
N GLN A 456 17.60 -3.65 -4.93
CA GLN A 456 17.80 -4.84 -5.74
C GLN A 456 16.47 -5.49 -6.16
N GLU A 457 15.49 -5.56 -5.26
CA GLU A 457 14.18 -6.15 -5.56
C GLU A 457 13.48 -5.37 -6.70
N SER A 458 13.52 -4.03 -6.65
CA SER A 458 12.98 -3.18 -7.74
C SER A 458 13.67 -3.39 -9.09
N ALA A 459 14.96 -3.72 -9.11
CA ALA A 459 15.71 -3.98 -10.34
C ALA A 459 15.36 -5.34 -10.97
N LYS A 460 14.86 -6.30 -10.18
CA LYS A 460 14.48 -7.64 -10.66
C LYS A 460 13.21 -7.62 -11.50
N ASP A 461 12.23 -6.81 -11.10
CA ASP A 461 10.92 -6.70 -11.75
C ASP A 461 10.90 -5.59 -12.82
N PHE A 462 12.03 -4.93 -13.06
CA PHE A 462 12.17 -3.88 -14.08
C PHE A 462 12.25 -4.48 -15.49
N PRO A 463 11.60 -3.86 -16.50
CA PRO A 463 11.60 -4.33 -17.88
C PRO A 463 13.00 -4.60 -18.44
N GLY A 464 13.12 -5.67 -19.20
CA GLY A 464 14.37 -5.97 -19.90
C GLY A 464 14.68 -4.92 -20.97
N GLN A 465 15.94 -4.84 -21.40
CA GLN A 465 16.39 -3.83 -22.39
C GLN A 465 15.57 -3.79 -23.69
N LYS A 466 15.00 -4.90 -24.15
CA LYS A 466 14.15 -4.92 -25.36
C LYS A 466 12.75 -4.37 -25.08
N GLU A 467 12.20 -4.71 -23.92
CA GLU A 467 10.87 -4.30 -23.49
C GLU A 467 10.85 -2.79 -23.24
N LEU A 468 11.83 -2.27 -22.49
CA LEU A 468 11.95 -0.82 -22.28
C LEU A 468 12.14 -0.05 -23.60
N ALA A 469 12.84 -0.63 -24.59
CA ALA A 469 12.96 -0.02 -25.91
C ALA A 469 11.63 0.04 -26.67
N ASN A 470 10.73 -0.92 -26.45
CA ASN A 470 9.37 -0.87 -26.99
C ASN A 470 8.52 0.18 -26.26
N MET A 471 8.67 0.31 -24.95
CA MET A 471 7.98 1.36 -24.18
C MET A 471 8.39 2.77 -24.63
N PHE A 472 9.68 2.98 -24.99
CA PHE A 472 10.12 4.23 -25.62
C PHE A 472 9.35 4.52 -26.93
N LYS A 473 9.17 3.50 -27.79
CA LYS A 473 8.39 3.64 -29.03
C LYS A 473 6.91 3.93 -28.75
N GLU A 474 6.34 3.25 -27.76
CA GLU A 474 4.95 3.44 -27.34
C GLU A 474 4.71 4.84 -26.75
N ALA A 475 5.71 5.41 -26.08
CA ALA A 475 5.68 6.81 -25.64
C ALA A 475 5.86 7.83 -26.78
N GLY A 476 6.03 7.38 -28.03
CA GLY A 476 6.15 8.23 -29.21
C GLY A 476 7.58 8.59 -29.60
N LEU A 477 8.61 7.93 -29.07
CA LEU A 477 10.00 8.16 -29.44
C LEU A 477 10.44 7.28 -30.60
N GLU A 478 11.24 7.84 -31.50
CA GLU A 478 11.81 7.16 -32.66
C GLU A 478 13.32 6.92 -32.51
N LYS A 479 13.87 6.11 -33.43
CA LYS A 479 15.31 5.82 -33.53
C LYS A 479 15.92 5.36 -32.20
N VAL A 480 15.17 4.54 -31.45
CA VAL A 480 15.56 4.09 -30.11
C VAL A 480 16.84 3.26 -30.17
N GLN A 481 17.90 3.76 -29.54
CA GLN A 481 19.19 3.11 -29.40
C GLN A 481 19.30 2.46 -28.03
N VAL A 482 19.84 1.24 -27.98
CA VAL A 482 20.06 0.50 -26.74
C VAL A 482 21.54 0.14 -26.63
N LYS A 483 22.17 0.45 -25.50
CA LYS A 483 23.54 0.05 -25.19
C LYS A 483 23.60 -0.66 -23.85
N ALA A 484 23.88 -1.97 -23.88
CA ALA A 484 24.16 -2.74 -22.68
C ALA A 484 25.56 -2.43 -22.13
N TYR A 485 25.65 -2.43 -20.80
CA TYR A 485 26.88 -2.26 -20.05
C TYR A 485 27.12 -3.45 -19.12
N THR A 486 28.39 -3.78 -18.89
CA THR A 486 28.85 -4.81 -17.94
C THR A 486 28.01 -6.09 -18.01
N GLY A 487 27.96 -6.67 -19.21
CA GLY A 487 27.24 -7.92 -19.47
C GLY A 487 25.71 -7.87 -19.35
N GLY A 488 25.12 -6.67 -19.38
CA GLY A 488 23.67 -6.44 -19.35
C GLY A 488 23.13 -5.93 -18.01
N VAL A 489 23.99 -5.74 -17.00
CA VAL A 489 23.63 -5.26 -15.65
C VAL A 489 23.02 -3.87 -15.67
N ALA A 490 23.41 -3.04 -16.63
CA ALA A 490 22.80 -1.76 -16.89
C ALA A 490 22.64 -1.58 -18.39
N ALA A 491 21.69 -0.75 -18.79
CA ALA A 491 21.48 -0.37 -20.17
C ALA A 491 21.17 1.11 -20.28
N MET A 492 21.67 1.72 -21.35
CA MET A 492 21.19 3.02 -21.82
C MET A 492 20.15 2.80 -22.92
N HIS A 493 19.07 3.57 -22.85
CA HIS A 493 18.06 3.75 -23.87
C HIS A 493 18.02 5.22 -24.28
N LEU A 494 18.14 5.49 -25.57
CA LEU A 494 18.12 6.84 -26.11
C LEU A 494 17.14 6.88 -27.28
N GLY A 495 16.10 7.71 -27.18
CA GLY A 495 15.11 7.93 -28.24
C GLY A 495 15.01 9.40 -28.62
N PHE A 496 14.51 9.67 -29.81
CA PHE A 496 14.30 11.02 -30.33
C PHE A 496 12.81 11.30 -30.45
N LYS A 497 12.37 12.49 -30.05
CA LYS A 497 11.01 12.93 -30.39
C LYS A 497 10.93 13.20 -31.89
N PRO A 498 9.90 12.71 -32.60
CA PRO A 498 9.71 12.99 -34.01
C PRO A 498 9.72 14.50 -34.28
N ILE A 499 10.40 14.91 -35.35
CA ILE A 499 10.25 16.26 -35.90
C ILE A 499 8.93 16.23 -36.66
N SER A 500 7.91 16.92 -36.16
CA SER A 500 6.65 17.09 -36.88
C SER A 500 6.95 17.52 -38.32
N LYS A 501 6.40 16.79 -39.30
CA LYS A 501 6.50 17.18 -40.72
C LYS A 501 5.68 18.42 -41.02
#